data_AF-A0A355YB53-F1
#
_entry.id   AF-A0A355YB53-F1
#
_cell.length_a   1.000
_cell.length_b   1.000
_cell.length_c   1.000
_cell.angle_alpha   90.00
_cell.angle_beta   90.00
_cell.angle_gamma   90.00
#
_symmetry.space_group_name_H-M   'P 1'
#
loop_
_entity.id
_entity.type
_entity.pdbx_description
1 polymer ?
#
loop_
_entity_poly.entity_id
_entity_poly.type
_entity_poly.pdbx_seq_one_letter_code
_entity_poly.pdbx_strand_id
1 'polypeptide(L)'
;MTTTTPTTTPPLFSVVPAGIFGPLASANRQNYWSLLCRMFDEFFGPDAPVPPSHGFPRREITAAIERYLLTDDPWEDEDGQAPDAPLNVRANAIHDRFRAAGWLRQERIGAREMVTMPPMVAQLLSTLVEFSEHGPTFVSAKMRSVELQLQQVAEGRMDGGILDEAADQARRLLVSLASMSLQVRDLMPELSKAETTAQFARQWFERYVGQLFIGDYAELHRADHPMARRSSILAMVQQLDAGAPRETLVAWYREHVTGGDEARAQLRLSRSLGRLRELERIDEYLTRLDEDIRQANRRALAFLDSRLRAPDRLDVLLRRACRGVLSAPEDALRL
;
A
#
# COMPACT_ATOMS: atom_id res chain seq x y z
N MET A 1 -34.40 -14.39 -21.20
CA MET A 1 -33.21 -15.12 -20.71
C MET A 1 -32.02 -14.21 -20.90
N THR A 2 -31.56 -13.57 -19.82
CA THR A 2 -30.41 -12.68 -19.81
C THR A 2 -29.15 -13.53 -19.82
N THR A 3 -28.44 -13.54 -20.95
CA THR A 3 -27.11 -14.16 -21.07
C THR A 3 -26.10 -13.28 -20.36
N THR A 4 -25.71 -13.66 -19.15
CA THR A 4 -24.55 -13.12 -18.43
C THR A 4 -23.30 -13.49 -19.23
N THR A 5 -22.69 -12.53 -19.91
CA THR A 5 -21.35 -12.70 -20.50
C THR A 5 -20.35 -12.93 -19.36
N PRO A 6 -19.53 -13.99 -19.39
CA PRO A 6 -18.55 -14.24 -18.33
C PRO A 6 -17.49 -13.13 -18.36
N THR A 7 -17.31 -12.47 -17.21
CA THR A 7 -16.26 -11.48 -16.99
C THR A 7 -14.90 -12.14 -17.23
N THR A 8 -14.26 -11.85 -18.37
CA THR A 8 -12.97 -12.45 -18.71
C THR A 8 -11.90 -11.85 -17.81
N THR A 9 -11.33 -12.65 -16.90
CA THR A 9 -10.24 -12.21 -16.03
C THR A 9 -9.04 -11.80 -16.89
N PRO A 10 -8.50 -10.57 -16.72
CA PRO A 10 -7.36 -10.12 -17.52
C PRO A 10 -6.11 -10.97 -17.24
N PRO A 11 -5.36 -11.40 -18.28
CA PRO A 11 -4.23 -12.31 -18.11
C PRO A 11 -2.96 -11.56 -17.66
N LEU A 12 -2.70 -11.48 -16.35
CA LEU A 12 -1.54 -10.79 -15.78
C LEU A 12 -0.20 -11.22 -16.42
N PHE A 13 0.01 -12.52 -16.61
CA PHE A 13 1.27 -13.08 -17.15
C PHE A 13 1.43 -12.93 -18.66
N SER A 14 0.50 -12.26 -19.36
CA SER A 14 0.77 -11.75 -20.70
C SER A 14 1.52 -10.41 -20.69
N VAL A 15 1.57 -9.74 -19.53
CA VAL A 15 2.15 -8.39 -19.36
C VAL A 15 3.44 -8.45 -18.55
N VAL A 16 3.52 -9.36 -17.57
CA VAL A 16 4.71 -9.54 -16.73
C VAL A 16 5.31 -10.94 -16.87
N PRO A 17 6.63 -11.12 -16.66
CA PRO A 17 7.27 -12.43 -16.74
C PRO A 17 6.66 -13.44 -15.76
N ALA A 18 6.51 -14.70 -16.17
CA ALA A 18 5.90 -15.74 -15.33
C ALA A 18 6.67 -16.01 -14.02
N GLY A 19 8.00 -15.86 -14.04
CA GLY A 19 8.88 -16.07 -12.89
C GLY A 19 9.02 -14.86 -11.95
N ILE A 20 8.31 -13.75 -12.20
CA ILE A 20 8.57 -12.46 -11.53
C ILE A 20 8.46 -12.55 -10.00
N PHE A 21 7.54 -13.36 -9.47
CA PHE A 21 7.37 -13.52 -8.03
C PHE A 21 8.35 -14.51 -7.39
N GLY A 22 9.19 -15.20 -8.16
CA GLY A 22 10.11 -16.23 -7.66
C GLY A 22 11.01 -15.77 -6.51
N PRO A 23 11.75 -14.65 -6.65
CA PRO A 23 12.55 -14.10 -5.55
C PRO A 23 11.70 -13.74 -4.32
N LEU A 24 10.50 -13.20 -4.52
CA LEU A 24 9.61 -12.77 -3.42
C LEU A 24 8.83 -13.92 -2.77
N ALA A 25 8.84 -15.11 -3.38
CA ALA A 25 8.24 -16.32 -2.83
C ALA A 25 9.26 -17.24 -2.12
N SER A 26 10.54 -16.86 -2.14
CA SER A 26 11.65 -17.65 -1.60
C SER A 26 11.81 -17.54 -0.07
N ALA A 27 12.72 -18.34 0.49
CA ALA A 27 13.14 -18.22 1.89
C ALA A 27 13.69 -16.82 2.18
N ASN A 28 14.55 -16.32 1.27
CA ASN A 28 15.19 -15.02 1.35
C ASN A 28 14.33 -13.84 0.84
N ARG A 29 13.00 -13.99 0.72
CA ARG A 29 12.08 -13.00 0.14
C ARG A 29 12.24 -11.57 0.67
N GLN A 30 12.47 -11.40 1.97
CA GLN A 30 12.61 -10.08 2.58
C GLN A 30 13.92 -9.41 2.14
N ASN A 31 15.00 -10.18 2.02
CA ASN A 31 16.30 -9.71 1.56
C ASN A 31 16.25 -9.34 0.07
N TYR A 32 15.60 -10.17 -0.76
CA TYR A 32 15.37 -9.86 -2.17
C TYR A 32 14.49 -8.61 -2.36
N TRP A 33 13.44 -8.45 -1.55
CA TRP A 33 12.59 -7.27 -1.57
C TRP A 33 13.40 -6.00 -1.26
N SER A 34 14.15 -6.00 -0.16
CA SER A 34 15.01 -4.87 0.22
C SER A 34 16.03 -4.51 -0.86
N LEU A 35 16.65 -5.52 -1.49
CA LEU A 35 17.57 -5.29 -2.62
C LEU A 35 16.87 -4.69 -3.84
N LEU A 36 15.68 -5.19 -4.20
CA LEU A 36 14.90 -4.64 -5.31
C LEU A 36 14.54 -3.17 -5.05
N CYS A 37 14.10 -2.82 -3.84
CA CYS A 37 13.82 -1.42 -3.48
C CYS A 37 15.07 -0.54 -3.61
N ARG A 38 16.20 -0.94 -3.00
CA ARG A 38 17.45 -0.16 -3.06
C ARG A 38 17.94 0.01 -4.50
N MET A 39 17.87 -1.04 -5.32
CA MET A 39 18.23 -0.96 -6.73
C MET A 39 17.26 -0.09 -7.53
N PHE A 40 15.97 -0.12 -7.21
CA PHE A 40 14.98 0.74 -7.82
C PHE A 40 15.30 2.20 -7.52
N ASP A 41 15.46 2.56 -6.25
CA ASP A 41 15.76 3.93 -5.83
C ASP A 41 17.07 4.47 -6.44
N GLU A 42 18.11 3.64 -6.54
CA GLU A 42 19.41 4.06 -7.07
C GLU A 42 19.46 4.14 -8.60
N PHE A 43 18.78 3.26 -9.33
CA PHE A 43 18.99 3.10 -10.78
C PHE A 43 17.74 3.17 -11.67
N PHE A 44 16.58 2.73 -11.19
CA PHE A 44 15.43 2.43 -12.06
C PHE A 44 14.14 3.17 -11.71
N GLY A 45 14.11 3.81 -10.54
CA GLY A 45 12.97 4.50 -9.97
C GLY A 45 12.82 5.92 -10.50
N PRO A 46 11.70 6.58 -10.17
CA PRO A 46 11.42 7.95 -10.63
C PRO A 46 12.41 8.99 -10.09
N ASP A 47 12.96 8.74 -8.91
CA ASP A 47 13.93 9.62 -8.25
C ASP A 47 15.39 9.29 -8.61
N ALA A 48 15.61 8.20 -9.35
CA ALA A 48 16.93 7.82 -9.83
C ALA A 48 17.40 8.78 -10.95
N PRO A 49 18.72 8.95 -11.14
CA PRO A 49 19.25 9.66 -12.29
C PRO A 49 18.73 9.05 -13.59
N VAL A 50 18.50 9.90 -14.60
CA VAL A 50 18.01 9.45 -15.91
C VAL A 50 18.91 8.32 -16.42
N PRO A 51 18.38 7.12 -16.68
CA PRO A 51 19.19 5.99 -17.06
C PRO A 51 19.83 6.23 -18.44
N PRO A 52 21.04 5.71 -18.69
CA PRO A 52 21.62 5.76 -20.02
C PRO A 52 20.70 5.07 -21.04
N SER A 53 20.69 5.54 -22.30
CA SER A 53 19.79 5.01 -23.34
C SER A 53 19.88 3.50 -23.58
N HIS A 54 20.99 2.90 -23.17
CA HIS A 54 21.28 1.48 -23.31
C HIS A 54 21.28 0.72 -21.98
N GLY A 55 20.90 1.37 -20.87
CA GLY A 55 20.98 0.82 -19.52
C GLY A 55 22.32 1.04 -18.83
N PHE A 56 22.50 0.37 -17.69
CA PHE A 56 23.71 0.47 -16.88
C PHE A 56 24.66 -0.70 -17.18
N PRO A 57 25.99 -0.50 -17.15
CA PRO A 57 26.92 -1.61 -17.25
C PRO A 57 26.64 -2.67 -16.18
N ARG A 58 26.65 -3.96 -16.55
CA ARG A 58 26.45 -5.09 -15.61
C ARG A 58 27.31 -4.99 -14.36
N ARG A 59 28.57 -4.56 -14.53
CA ARG A 59 29.53 -4.40 -13.43
C ARG A 59 29.07 -3.39 -12.37
N GLU A 60 28.38 -2.34 -12.79
CA GLU A 60 27.86 -1.31 -11.89
C GLU A 60 26.71 -1.86 -11.04
N ILE A 61 25.78 -2.56 -11.68
CA ILE A 61 24.67 -3.23 -10.98
C ILE A 61 25.17 -4.29 -10.00
N THR A 62 26.10 -5.16 -10.41
CA THR A 62 26.65 -6.18 -9.51
C THR A 62 27.44 -5.57 -8.35
N ALA A 63 28.17 -4.46 -8.59
CA ALA A 63 28.89 -3.75 -7.54
C ALA A 63 27.93 -3.08 -6.54
N ALA A 64 26.78 -2.59 -6.99
CA ALA A 64 25.74 -2.09 -6.10
C ALA A 64 25.16 -3.19 -5.21
N ILE A 65 24.83 -4.35 -5.78
CA ILE A 65 24.38 -5.52 -5.01
C ILE A 65 25.43 -5.91 -3.96
N GLU A 66 26.70 -5.98 -4.35
CA GLU A 66 27.82 -6.28 -3.44
C GLU A 66 27.92 -5.28 -2.27
N ARG A 67 27.78 -3.97 -2.54
CA ARG A 67 27.73 -2.94 -1.49
C ARG A 67 26.57 -3.13 -0.52
N TYR A 68 25.40 -3.54 -1.02
CA TYR A 68 24.24 -3.78 -0.17
C TYR A 68 24.38 -5.02 0.71
N LEU A 69 25.00 -6.09 0.20
CA LEU A 69 25.31 -7.29 0.98
C LEU A 69 26.30 -7.02 2.12
N LEU A 70 27.20 -6.05 1.98
CA LEU A 70 28.12 -5.65 3.06
C LEU A 70 27.41 -5.07 4.30
N THR A 71 26.16 -4.59 4.15
CA THR A 71 25.47 -3.82 5.19
C THR A 71 24.41 -4.63 5.96
N ASP A 72 23.81 -5.66 5.34
CA ASP A 72 22.74 -6.50 5.90
C ASP A 72 22.97 -7.98 5.52
N ASP A 73 23.33 -8.84 6.49
CA ASP A 73 23.61 -10.25 6.22
C ASP A 73 22.94 -11.24 7.21
N PRO A 74 21.63 -11.47 7.08
CA PRO A 74 21.05 -12.75 7.46
C PRO A 74 20.40 -13.40 6.23
N TRP A 75 21.24 -13.91 5.31
CA TRP A 75 20.77 -14.75 4.19
C TRP A 75 20.74 -16.21 4.63
N GLU A 76 19.64 -16.89 4.33
CA GLU A 76 19.50 -18.33 4.53
C GLU A 76 20.10 -19.09 3.34
N ASP A 77 20.67 -20.27 3.62
CA ASP A 77 21.11 -21.22 2.60
C ASP A 77 19.95 -21.59 1.66
N GLU A 78 20.07 -21.22 0.38
CA GLU A 78 19.08 -21.54 -0.65
C GLU A 78 19.77 -21.92 -1.97
N ASP A 79 19.27 -22.96 -2.65
CA ASP A 79 19.76 -23.39 -3.97
C ASP A 79 21.29 -23.67 -4.06
N GLY A 80 21.91 -24.11 -2.96
CA GLY A 80 23.36 -24.39 -2.92
C GLY A 80 24.25 -23.15 -2.91
N GLN A 81 23.67 -21.96 -2.68
CA GLN A 81 24.40 -20.72 -2.47
C GLN A 81 24.63 -20.52 -0.98
N ALA A 82 25.76 -21.05 -0.51
CA ALA A 82 26.08 -20.93 0.89
C ALA A 82 26.39 -19.45 1.27
N PRO A 83 25.87 -18.93 2.40
CA PRO A 83 26.11 -17.58 2.88
C PRO A 83 27.60 -17.22 3.02
N ASP A 84 28.46 -18.23 3.18
CA ASP A 84 29.91 -18.12 3.29
C ASP A 84 30.64 -17.89 1.94
N ALA A 85 29.92 -17.96 0.81
CA ALA A 85 30.48 -17.64 -0.49
C ALA A 85 30.95 -16.17 -0.56
N PRO A 86 32.04 -15.87 -1.28
CA PRO A 86 32.51 -14.50 -1.47
C PRO A 86 31.41 -13.56 -1.99
N LEU A 87 31.39 -12.32 -1.50
CA LEU A 87 30.32 -11.35 -1.80
C LEU A 87 30.14 -11.08 -3.30
N ASN A 88 31.22 -11.03 -4.07
CA ASN A 88 31.17 -10.91 -5.51
C ASN A 88 30.45 -12.10 -6.16
N VAL A 89 30.66 -13.33 -5.68
CA VAL A 89 29.97 -14.54 -6.17
C VAL A 89 28.48 -14.45 -5.85
N ARG A 90 28.13 -14.09 -4.60
CA ARG A 90 26.74 -13.88 -4.16
C ARG A 90 26.03 -12.78 -4.97
N ALA A 91 26.69 -11.66 -5.21
CA ALA A 91 26.15 -10.56 -5.99
C ALA A 91 25.86 -10.95 -7.45
N ASN A 92 26.75 -11.72 -8.09
CA ASN A 92 26.51 -12.25 -9.43
C ASN A 92 25.33 -13.24 -9.44
N ALA A 93 25.24 -14.12 -8.44
CA ALA A 93 24.14 -15.07 -8.30
C ALA A 93 22.77 -14.38 -8.14
N ILE A 94 22.69 -13.36 -7.28
CA ILE A 94 21.47 -12.56 -7.09
C ILE A 94 21.10 -11.83 -8.38
N HIS A 95 22.06 -11.21 -9.05
CA HIS A 95 21.84 -10.58 -10.35
C HIS A 95 21.25 -11.59 -11.36
N ASP A 96 21.81 -12.79 -11.45
CA ASP A 96 21.34 -13.81 -12.37
C ASP A 96 19.95 -14.34 -12.00
N ARG A 97 19.62 -14.40 -10.71
CA ARG A 97 18.27 -14.72 -10.23
C ARG A 97 17.26 -13.64 -10.61
N PHE A 98 17.59 -12.36 -10.43
CA PHE A 98 16.74 -11.25 -10.88
C PHE A 98 16.57 -11.25 -12.40
N ARG A 99 17.63 -11.55 -13.16
CA ARG A 99 17.54 -11.71 -14.61
C ARG A 99 16.65 -12.88 -15.01
N ALA A 100 16.80 -14.04 -14.38
CA ALA A 100 16.03 -15.24 -14.67
C ALA A 100 14.54 -15.07 -14.33
N ALA A 101 14.23 -14.38 -13.23
CA ALA A 101 12.87 -14.03 -12.83
C ALA A 101 12.24 -12.94 -13.72
N GLY A 102 13.04 -12.22 -14.50
CA GLY A 102 12.61 -11.16 -15.39
C GLY A 102 12.54 -9.77 -14.76
N TRP A 103 13.10 -9.59 -13.56
CA TRP A 103 13.28 -8.27 -12.93
C TRP A 103 14.26 -7.40 -13.73
N LEU A 104 15.30 -8.02 -14.26
CA LEU A 104 16.33 -7.37 -15.05
C LEU A 104 16.42 -7.99 -16.44
N ARG A 105 16.74 -7.16 -17.43
CA ARG A 105 17.13 -7.59 -18.77
C ARG A 105 18.60 -7.25 -18.98
N GLN A 106 19.34 -8.21 -19.51
CA GLN A 106 20.73 -8.04 -19.90
C GLN A 106 20.85 -8.15 -21.42
N GLU A 107 21.41 -7.12 -22.05
CA GLU A 107 21.65 -7.06 -23.48
C GLU A 107 23.12 -6.72 -23.74
N ARG A 108 23.71 -7.32 -24.78
CA ARG A 108 25.09 -7.02 -25.18
C ARG A 108 25.10 -5.94 -26.25
N ILE A 109 25.72 -4.81 -25.95
CA ILE A 109 25.84 -3.66 -26.85
C ILE A 109 27.33 -3.42 -27.10
N GLY A 110 27.78 -3.78 -28.31
CA GLY A 110 29.19 -3.87 -28.65
C GLY A 110 29.91 -4.89 -27.75
N ALA A 111 30.94 -4.43 -27.03
CA ALA A 111 31.73 -5.24 -26.10
C ALA A 111 31.24 -5.19 -24.65
N ARG A 112 30.16 -4.46 -24.35
CA ARG A 112 29.66 -4.26 -22.98
C ARG A 112 28.33 -4.96 -22.77
N GLU A 113 28.18 -5.54 -21.59
CA GLU A 113 26.91 -6.06 -21.11
C GLU A 113 26.19 -4.95 -20.36
N MET A 114 24.99 -4.65 -20.82
CA MET A 114 24.15 -3.59 -20.29
C MET A 114 22.90 -4.18 -19.66
N VAL A 115 22.46 -3.58 -18.56
CA VAL A 115 21.35 -4.03 -17.74
C VAL A 115 20.28 -2.95 -17.70
N THR A 116 19.05 -3.36 -17.94
CA THR A 116 17.86 -2.51 -17.85
C THR A 116 16.79 -3.21 -17.02
N MET A 117 15.87 -2.42 -16.44
CA MET A 117 14.62 -2.94 -15.91
C MET A 117 13.52 -2.76 -16.96
N PRO A 118 12.78 -3.82 -17.36
CA PRO A 118 11.68 -3.67 -18.31
C PRO A 118 10.61 -2.69 -17.78
N PRO A 119 10.02 -1.80 -18.62
CA PRO A 119 9.11 -0.76 -18.13
C PRO A 119 7.90 -1.28 -17.35
N MET A 120 7.28 -2.38 -17.79
CA MET A 120 6.15 -2.99 -17.07
C MET A 120 6.56 -3.58 -15.72
N VAL A 121 7.81 -3.99 -15.58
CA VAL A 121 8.36 -4.50 -14.33
C VAL A 121 8.70 -3.36 -13.38
N ALA A 122 9.26 -2.25 -13.88
CA ALA A 122 9.46 -1.03 -13.10
C ALA A 122 8.13 -0.49 -12.57
N GLN A 123 7.07 -0.49 -13.40
CA GLN A 123 5.73 -0.09 -12.98
C GLN A 123 5.14 -1.03 -11.92
N LEU A 124 5.33 -2.34 -12.08
CA LEU A 124 4.95 -3.31 -11.05
C LEU A 124 5.68 -3.04 -9.73
N LEU A 125 7.01 -2.83 -9.78
CA LEU A 125 7.82 -2.55 -8.60
C LEU A 125 7.38 -1.27 -7.90
N SER A 126 7.18 -0.18 -8.65
CA SER A 126 6.63 1.08 -8.13
C SER A 126 5.30 0.85 -7.40
N THR A 127 4.41 0.06 -8.00
CA THR A 127 3.11 -0.27 -7.38
C THR A 127 3.28 -1.08 -6.09
N LEU A 128 4.24 -2.00 -6.04
CA LEU A 128 4.55 -2.78 -4.83
C LEU A 128 5.20 -1.92 -3.74
N VAL A 129 6.07 -0.98 -4.12
CA VAL A 129 6.71 -0.03 -3.19
C VAL A 129 5.66 0.90 -2.61
N GLU A 130 4.83 1.52 -3.45
CA GLU A 130 3.68 2.33 -3.00
C GLU A 130 2.75 1.53 -2.08
N PHE A 131 2.52 0.25 -2.40
CA PHE A 131 1.76 -0.65 -1.53
C PHE A 131 2.49 -0.97 -0.22
N SER A 132 3.81 -0.92 -0.15
CA SER A 132 4.53 -1.12 1.11
C SER A 132 4.58 0.14 1.97
N GLU A 133 4.52 1.32 1.35
CA GLU A 133 4.77 2.61 1.99
C GLU A 133 3.53 3.31 2.58
N HIS A 134 2.37 2.63 2.65
CA HIS A 134 1.06 3.16 3.08
C HIS A 134 1.14 4.40 3.97
N GLY A 135 1.12 5.58 3.32
CA GLY A 135 1.01 6.86 3.97
C GLY A 135 -0.42 7.17 4.37
N PRO A 136 -0.63 8.27 5.11
CA PRO A 136 -1.97 8.65 5.53
C PRO A 136 -2.89 8.93 4.35
N THR A 137 -4.09 8.36 4.38
CA THR A 137 -5.11 8.68 3.37
C THR A 137 -5.83 9.97 3.76
N PHE A 138 -5.82 10.95 2.87
CA PHE A 138 -6.59 12.18 3.00
C PHE A 138 -7.88 12.08 2.18
N VAL A 139 -8.99 11.75 2.86
CA VAL A 139 -10.27 11.44 2.19
C VAL A 139 -10.88 12.70 1.55
N SER A 140 -10.87 13.82 2.24
CA SER A 140 -11.42 15.11 1.78
C SER A 140 -10.63 15.65 0.60
N ALA A 141 -9.30 15.53 0.63
CA ALA A 141 -8.45 15.93 -0.48
C ALA A 141 -8.75 15.10 -1.75
N LYS A 142 -8.89 13.78 -1.60
CA LYS A 142 -9.23 12.88 -2.72
C LYS A 142 -10.64 13.16 -3.26
N MET A 143 -11.64 13.35 -2.39
CA MET A 143 -13.01 13.72 -2.79
C MET A 143 -13.04 15.06 -3.55
N ARG A 144 -12.30 16.06 -3.08
CA ARG A 144 -12.17 17.36 -3.76
C ARG A 144 -11.49 17.23 -5.13
N SER A 145 -10.46 16.39 -5.24
CA SER A 145 -9.80 16.12 -6.53
C SER A 145 -10.78 15.53 -7.54
N VAL A 146 -11.54 14.50 -7.15
CA VAL A 146 -12.55 13.87 -8.00
C VAL A 146 -13.64 14.87 -8.42
N GLU A 147 -14.15 15.68 -7.48
CA GLU A 147 -15.14 16.71 -7.78
C GLU A 147 -14.63 17.73 -8.80
N LEU A 148 -13.41 18.25 -8.62
CA LEU A 148 -12.82 19.22 -9.54
C LEU A 148 -12.61 18.63 -10.95
N GLN A 149 -12.12 17.39 -11.04
CA GLN A 149 -11.94 16.70 -12.31
C GLN A 149 -13.28 16.52 -13.03
N LEU A 150 -14.31 16.06 -12.31
CA LEU A 150 -15.65 15.90 -12.88
C LEU A 150 -16.26 17.23 -13.30
N GLN A 151 -16.04 18.30 -12.55
CA GLN A 151 -16.50 19.63 -12.93
C GLN A 151 -15.89 20.05 -14.27
N GLN A 152 -14.59 19.87 -14.47
CA GLN A 152 -13.95 20.23 -15.75
C GLN A 152 -14.46 19.37 -16.91
N VAL A 153 -14.74 18.08 -16.68
CA VAL A 153 -15.32 17.19 -17.70
C VAL A 153 -16.77 17.58 -18.02
N ALA A 154 -17.59 17.88 -17.01
CA ALA A 154 -18.97 18.32 -17.18
C ALA A 154 -19.08 19.68 -17.90
N GLU A 155 -18.11 20.56 -17.70
CA GLU A 155 -17.97 21.84 -18.41
C GLU A 155 -17.35 21.70 -19.81
N GLY A 156 -16.98 20.49 -20.24
CA GLY A 156 -16.39 20.21 -21.56
C GLY A 156 -14.96 20.71 -21.73
N ARG A 157 -14.26 21.02 -20.63
CA ARG A 157 -12.87 21.52 -20.64
C ARG A 157 -11.83 20.42 -20.62
N MET A 158 -12.21 19.22 -20.18
CA MET A 158 -11.36 18.03 -20.14
C MET A 158 -12.08 16.83 -20.76
N ASP A 159 -11.33 15.80 -21.12
CA ASP A 159 -11.80 14.67 -21.93
C ASP A 159 -12.08 13.38 -21.12
N GLY A 160 -12.32 12.27 -21.84
CA GLY A 160 -12.59 10.96 -21.24
C GLY A 160 -11.41 10.39 -20.43
N GLY A 161 -10.17 10.79 -20.70
CA GLY A 161 -9.01 10.36 -19.92
C GLY A 161 -9.08 10.85 -18.48
N ILE A 162 -9.51 12.09 -18.27
CA ILE A 162 -9.70 12.66 -16.92
C ILE A 162 -10.89 12.02 -16.21
N LEU A 163 -11.95 11.65 -16.94
CA LEU A 163 -13.06 10.90 -16.35
C LEU A 163 -12.61 9.52 -15.84
N ASP A 164 -11.75 8.83 -16.61
CA ASP A 164 -11.17 7.54 -16.21
C ASP A 164 -10.29 7.69 -14.96
N GLU A 165 -9.45 8.73 -14.89
CA GLU A 165 -8.62 9.03 -13.72
C GLU A 165 -9.48 9.33 -12.48
N ALA A 166 -10.52 10.17 -12.62
CA ALA A 166 -11.46 10.46 -11.53
C ALA A 166 -12.14 9.18 -11.00
N ALA A 167 -12.54 8.30 -11.92
CA ALA A 167 -13.16 7.01 -11.58
C ALA A 167 -12.19 6.05 -10.88
N ASP A 168 -10.92 6.02 -11.29
CA ASP A 168 -9.89 5.21 -10.64
C ASP A 168 -9.52 5.78 -9.27
N GLN A 169 -9.45 7.11 -9.11
CA GLN A 169 -9.24 7.78 -7.82
C GLN A 169 -10.37 7.47 -6.83
N ALA A 170 -11.63 7.56 -7.26
CA ALA A 170 -12.79 7.21 -6.46
C ALA A 170 -12.75 5.74 -6.00
N ARG A 171 -12.41 4.82 -6.91
CA ARG A 171 -12.28 3.40 -6.58
C ARG A 171 -11.16 3.13 -5.57
N ARG A 172 -9.97 3.73 -5.77
CA ARG A 172 -8.84 3.59 -4.83
C ARG A 172 -9.20 4.11 -3.45
N LEU A 173 -9.96 5.21 -3.37
CA LEU A 173 -10.44 5.76 -2.10
C LEU A 173 -11.33 4.75 -1.34
N LEU A 174 -12.34 4.17 -2.01
CA LEU A 174 -13.24 3.20 -1.37
C LEU A 174 -12.51 1.92 -0.93
N VAL A 175 -11.58 1.43 -1.74
CA VAL A 175 -10.74 0.26 -1.39
C VAL A 175 -9.87 0.58 -0.16
N SER A 176 -9.28 1.78 -0.10
CA SER A 176 -8.47 2.21 1.05
C SER A 176 -9.31 2.25 2.33
N LEU A 177 -10.51 2.87 2.28
CA LEU A 177 -11.42 2.92 3.43
C LEU A 177 -11.85 1.52 3.90
N ALA A 178 -12.18 0.63 2.97
CA ALA A 178 -12.54 -0.76 3.28
C ALA A 178 -11.39 -1.53 3.95
N SER A 179 -10.16 -1.33 3.47
CA SER A 179 -8.95 -1.95 4.03
C SER A 179 -8.65 -1.44 5.44
N MET A 180 -8.80 -0.14 5.68
CA MET A 180 -8.57 0.46 7.01
C MET A 180 -9.49 -0.13 8.08
N SER A 181 -10.79 -0.31 7.78
CA SER A 181 -11.72 -0.97 8.70
C SER A 181 -11.24 -2.38 9.11
N LEU A 182 -10.72 -3.14 8.15
CA LEU A 182 -10.18 -4.47 8.42
C LEU A 182 -8.90 -4.41 9.26
N GLN A 183 -7.97 -3.53 8.90
CA GLN A 183 -6.72 -3.32 9.63
C GLN A 183 -6.94 -2.89 11.08
N VAL A 184 -7.89 -1.97 11.34
CA VAL A 184 -8.27 -1.57 12.72
C VAL A 184 -8.79 -2.76 13.51
N ARG A 185 -9.59 -3.62 12.87
CA ARG A 185 -10.13 -4.84 13.50
C ARG A 185 -9.03 -5.87 13.81
N ASP A 186 -8.07 -6.04 12.90
CA ASP A 186 -6.98 -7.03 13.02
C ASP A 186 -5.86 -6.58 13.98
N LEU A 187 -5.72 -5.27 14.19
CA LEU A 187 -4.78 -4.68 15.14
C LEU A 187 -5.02 -5.17 16.59
N MET A 188 -6.28 -5.40 16.99
CA MET A 188 -6.61 -5.79 18.36
C MET A 188 -6.08 -7.17 18.80
N PRO A 189 -6.30 -8.26 18.03
CA PRO A 189 -5.66 -9.55 18.30
C PRO A 189 -4.14 -9.45 18.37
N GLU A 190 -3.50 -8.64 17.53
CA GLU A 190 -2.04 -8.50 17.55
C GLU A 190 -1.54 -7.83 18.82
N LEU A 191 -2.17 -6.73 19.22
CA LEU A 191 -1.79 -6.00 20.42
C LEU A 191 -2.02 -6.79 21.71
N SER A 192 -2.99 -7.70 21.72
CA SER A 192 -3.21 -8.60 22.86
C SER A 192 -2.02 -9.51 23.15
N LYS A 193 -1.12 -9.72 22.18
CA LYS A 193 0.13 -10.47 22.34
C LYS A 193 1.23 -9.67 23.05
N ALA A 194 1.04 -8.37 23.29
CA ALA A 194 2.04 -7.55 23.97
C ALA A 194 2.21 -8.00 25.43
N GLU A 195 3.44 -8.32 25.82
CA GLU A 195 3.76 -8.82 27.15
C GLU A 195 3.77 -7.71 28.19
N THR A 196 4.10 -6.48 27.79
CA THR A 196 4.21 -5.31 28.69
C THR A 196 3.34 -4.14 28.24
N THR A 197 2.95 -3.29 29.19
CA THR A 197 2.20 -2.05 28.91
C THR A 197 2.98 -1.10 27.99
N ALA A 198 4.31 -1.02 28.14
CA ALA A 198 5.16 -0.18 27.30
C ALA A 198 5.24 -0.70 25.85
N GLN A 199 5.37 -2.01 25.67
CA GLN A 199 5.32 -2.65 24.35
C GLN A 199 3.95 -2.46 23.69
N PHE A 200 2.86 -2.62 24.46
CA PHE A 200 1.51 -2.35 23.98
C PHE A 200 1.37 -0.90 23.52
N ALA A 201 1.76 0.08 24.35
CA ALA A 201 1.66 1.49 24.01
C ALA A 201 2.49 1.82 22.76
N ARG A 202 3.72 1.32 22.67
CA ARG A 202 4.58 1.51 21.50
C ARG A 202 3.96 0.91 20.23
N GLN A 203 3.52 -0.35 20.26
CA GLN A 203 2.90 -1.00 19.12
C GLN A 203 1.56 -0.34 18.74
N TRP A 204 0.79 0.11 19.73
CA TRP A 204 -0.42 0.90 19.51
C TRP A 204 -0.08 2.18 18.75
N PHE A 205 0.83 3.03 19.24
CA PHE A 205 1.17 4.28 18.56
C PHE A 205 1.84 4.05 17.18
N GLU A 206 2.81 3.13 17.08
CA GLU A 206 3.51 2.87 15.81
C GLU A 206 2.60 2.25 14.73
N ARG A 207 1.73 1.29 15.09
CA ARG A 207 0.86 0.60 14.12
C ARG A 207 -0.48 1.28 13.92
N TYR A 208 -1.12 1.77 14.97
CA TYR A 208 -2.43 2.42 14.87
C TYR A 208 -2.29 3.88 14.40
N VAL A 209 -1.41 4.66 15.02
CA VAL A 209 -1.24 6.09 14.63
C VAL A 209 -0.31 6.25 13.44
N GLY A 210 0.65 5.32 13.23
CA GLY A 210 1.56 5.37 12.08
C GLY A 210 1.00 4.78 10.78
N GLN A 211 0.22 3.69 10.82
CA GLN A 211 -0.20 2.96 9.62
C GLN A 211 -1.68 3.11 9.27
N LEU A 212 -2.54 3.47 10.23
CA LEU A 212 -4.00 3.60 10.07
C LEU A 212 -4.47 5.07 10.07
N PHE A 213 -3.56 6.00 9.83
CA PHE A 213 -3.82 7.43 9.95
C PHE A 213 -4.63 7.96 8.76
N ILE A 214 -5.87 8.39 9.02
CA ILE A 214 -6.55 9.32 8.11
C ILE A 214 -6.10 10.73 8.50
N GLY A 215 -5.30 11.35 7.62
CA GLY A 215 -4.65 12.62 7.91
C GLY A 215 -5.62 13.77 8.20
N ASP A 216 -6.81 13.70 7.62
CA ASP A 216 -7.89 14.67 7.78
C ASP A 216 -9.07 14.13 8.61
N TYR A 217 -8.88 13.10 9.45
CA TYR A 217 -9.96 12.47 10.22
C TYR A 217 -10.79 13.46 11.05
N ALA A 218 -10.11 14.42 11.70
CA ALA A 218 -10.76 15.46 12.50
C ALA A 218 -11.58 16.43 11.64
N GLU A 219 -11.20 16.61 10.38
CA GLU A 219 -11.93 17.40 9.40
C GLU A 219 -13.12 16.63 8.84
N LEU A 220 -13.12 15.29 9.01
CA LEU A 220 -14.21 14.46 8.50
C LEU A 220 -15.57 14.72 9.18
N HIS A 221 -15.57 15.44 10.29
CA HIS A 221 -16.77 15.73 11.07
C HIS A 221 -17.20 17.20 10.96
N ARG A 222 -16.53 18.01 10.11
CA ARG A 222 -16.84 19.44 9.92
C ARG A 222 -17.73 19.66 8.69
N ALA A 223 -18.58 20.69 8.74
CA ALA A 223 -19.74 20.88 7.86
C ALA A 223 -19.48 21.00 6.33
N ASP A 224 -18.26 21.24 5.85
CA ASP A 224 -17.89 21.28 4.41
C ASP A 224 -17.45 19.92 3.84
N HIS A 225 -17.94 18.85 4.45
CA HIS A 225 -17.43 17.48 4.35
C HIS A 225 -17.64 16.81 2.98
N PRO A 226 -16.85 15.76 2.62
CA PRO A 226 -17.13 14.71 1.63
C PRO A 226 -18.57 14.40 1.27
N MET A 227 -19.54 14.60 2.17
CA MET A 227 -20.96 14.49 1.88
C MET A 227 -21.49 15.50 0.87
N ALA A 228 -21.19 16.78 1.07
CA ALA A 228 -21.56 17.82 0.12
C ALA A 228 -20.90 17.56 -1.24
N ARG A 229 -19.62 17.17 -1.23
CA ARG A 229 -18.87 16.83 -2.45
C ARG A 229 -19.40 15.57 -3.13
N ARG A 230 -19.79 14.54 -2.36
CA ARG A 230 -20.44 13.34 -2.88
C ARG A 230 -21.71 13.70 -3.62
N SER A 231 -22.59 14.51 -3.04
CA SER A 231 -23.81 14.94 -3.72
C SER A 231 -23.51 15.68 -5.03
N SER A 232 -22.52 16.58 -5.04
CA SER A 232 -22.07 17.26 -6.26
C SER A 232 -21.53 16.28 -7.31
N ILE A 233 -20.68 15.34 -6.89
CA ILE A 233 -20.09 14.31 -7.75
C ILE A 233 -21.20 13.46 -8.39
N LEU A 234 -22.14 12.95 -7.60
CA LEU A 234 -23.22 12.10 -8.10
C LEU A 234 -24.15 12.88 -9.06
N ALA A 235 -24.42 14.16 -8.78
CA ALA A 235 -25.16 15.01 -9.69
C ALA A 235 -24.44 15.19 -11.04
N MET A 236 -23.12 15.44 -11.02
CA MET A 236 -22.31 15.52 -12.25
C MET A 236 -22.27 14.19 -13.00
N VAL A 237 -22.16 13.06 -12.29
CA VAL A 237 -22.23 11.72 -12.91
C VAL A 237 -23.58 11.50 -13.61
N GLN A 238 -24.68 11.94 -12.99
CA GLN A 238 -26.00 11.87 -13.62
C GLN A 238 -26.09 12.76 -14.86
N GLN A 239 -25.53 13.98 -14.81
CA GLN A 239 -25.45 14.88 -15.96
C GLN A 239 -24.62 14.29 -17.10
N LEU A 240 -23.48 13.67 -16.81
CA LEU A 240 -22.62 13.03 -17.81
C LEU A 240 -23.26 11.77 -18.42
N ASP A 241 -24.12 11.08 -17.67
CA ASP A 241 -24.82 9.89 -18.14
C ASP A 241 -26.05 10.23 -19.00
N ALA A 242 -26.81 11.26 -18.65
CA ALA A 242 -28.08 11.58 -19.32
C ALA A 242 -28.04 12.82 -20.22
N GLY A 243 -26.98 13.62 -20.16
CA GLY A 243 -26.89 14.93 -20.83
C GLY A 243 -26.10 14.91 -22.14
N ALA A 244 -26.07 16.09 -22.78
CA ALA A 244 -25.29 16.35 -24.00
C ALA A 244 -23.79 15.96 -23.91
N PRO A 245 -23.08 16.07 -22.76
CA PRO A 245 -21.68 15.64 -22.68
C PRO A 245 -21.45 14.15 -22.97
N ARG A 246 -22.48 13.31 -22.83
CA ARG A 246 -22.38 11.86 -23.06
C ARG A 246 -21.88 11.56 -24.48
N GLU A 247 -22.48 12.18 -25.48
CA GLU A 247 -22.15 11.93 -26.90
C GLU A 247 -20.70 12.33 -27.20
N THR A 248 -20.26 13.48 -26.68
CA THR A 248 -18.87 13.95 -26.80
C THR A 248 -17.88 12.97 -26.18
N LEU A 249 -18.18 12.46 -24.98
CA LEU A 249 -17.31 11.49 -24.30
C LEU A 249 -17.25 10.16 -25.04
N VAL A 250 -18.38 9.66 -25.55
CA VAL A 250 -18.40 8.43 -26.34
C VAL A 250 -17.60 8.61 -27.63
N ALA A 251 -17.76 9.75 -28.33
CA ALA A 251 -16.97 10.06 -29.51
C ALA A 251 -15.46 10.09 -29.21
N TRP A 252 -15.06 10.71 -28.09
CA TRP A 252 -13.67 10.74 -27.66
C TRP A 252 -13.10 9.34 -27.40
N TYR A 253 -13.82 8.48 -26.65
CA TYR A 253 -13.40 7.10 -26.39
C TYR A 253 -13.34 6.27 -27.67
N ARG A 254 -14.25 6.53 -28.62
CA ARG A 254 -14.25 5.88 -29.93
C ARG A 254 -12.98 6.18 -30.69
N GLU A 255 -12.59 7.45 -30.74
CA GLU A 255 -11.43 7.92 -31.48
C GLU A 255 -10.10 7.51 -30.81
N HIS A 256 -9.98 7.67 -29.48
CA HIS A 256 -8.67 7.60 -28.81
C HIS A 256 -8.37 6.25 -28.13
N VAL A 257 -9.39 5.46 -27.78
CA VAL A 257 -9.20 4.28 -26.90
C VAL A 257 -9.65 2.98 -27.54
N THR A 258 -10.69 3.01 -28.37
CA THR A 258 -11.36 1.78 -28.84
C THR A 258 -11.19 1.51 -30.33
N GLY A 259 -10.43 2.35 -31.04
CA GLY A 259 -10.10 2.14 -32.45
C GLY A 259 -11.32 2.21 -33.38
N GLY A 260 -12.29 3.07 -33.06
CA GLY A 260 -13.51 3.24 -33.85
C GLY A 260 -14.74 2.47 -33.37
N ASP A 261 -14.61 1.59 -32.37
CA ASP A 261 -15.72 0.76 -31.88
C ASP A 261 -16.63 1.51 -30.89
N GLU A 262 -17.78 1.95 -31.39
CA GLU A 262 -18.82 2.66 -30.64
C GLU A 262 -19.33 1.86 -29.42
N ALA A 263 -19.56 0.55 -29.55
CA ALA A 263 -20.10 -0.26 -28.47
C ALA A 263 -19.09 -0.39 -27.33
N ARG A 264 -17.81 -0.55 -27.66
CA ARG A 264 -16.72 -0.55 -26.67
C ARG A 264 -16.54 0.82 -26.02
N ALA A 265 -16.71 1.91 -26.77
CA ALA A 265 -16.62 3.27 -26.23
C ALA A 265 -17.74 3.54 -25.20
N GLN A 266 -18.98 3.16 -25.52
CA GLN A 266 -20.10 3.24 -24.59
C GLN A 266 -19.89 2.37 -23.34
N LEU A 267 -19.36 1.16 -23.51
CA LEU A 267 -19.03 0.29 -22.38
C LEU A 267 -17.96 0.92 -21.48
N ARG A 268 -16.92 1.54 -22.06
CA ARG A 268 -15.87 2.23 -21.30
C ARG A 268 -16.45 3.37 -20.47
N LEU A 269 -17.25 4.25 -21.09
CA LEU A 269 -17.93 5.34 -20.38
C LEU A 269 -18.81 4.81 -19.24
N SER A 270 -19.64 3.80 -19.51
CA SER A 270 -20.54 3.23 -18.50
C SER A 270 -19.78 2.64 -17.30
N ARG A 271 -18.60 2.04 -17.53
CA ARG A 271 -17.75 1.50 -16.48
C ARG A 271 -17.19 2.60 -15.58
N SER A 272 -16.74 3.70 -16.17
CA SER A 272 -16.13 4.81 -15.41
C SER A 272 -17.19 5.57 -14.62
N LEU A 273 -18.36 5.82 -15.20
CA LEU A 273 -19.52 6.37 -14.48
C LEU A 273 -19.99 5.42 -13.37
N GLY A 274 -20.04 4.10 -13.64
CA GLY A 274 -20.40 3.09 -12.64
C GLY A 274 -19.47 3.10 -11.43
N ARG A 275 -18.14 3.20 -11.65
CA ARG A 275 -17.16 3.32 -10.56
C ARG A 275 -17.36 4.57 -9.71
N LEU A 276 -17.71 5.70 -10.33
CA LEU A 276 -17.99 6.94 -9.61
C LEU A 276 -19.28 6.86 -8.79
N ARG A 277 -20.30 6.13 -9.26
CA ARG A 277 -21.55 5.89 -8.51
C ARG A 277 -21.31 5.12 -7.21
N GLU A 278 -20.31 4.25 -7.15
CA GLU A 278 -19.97 3.55 -5.90
C GLU A 278 -19.63 4.50 -4.74
N LEU A 279 -19.29 5.77 -5.02
CA LEU A 279 -19.13 6.80 -3.99
C LEU A 279 -20.40 7.07 -3.20
N GLU A 280 -21.57 6.65 -3.67
CA GLU A 280 -22.80 6.64 -2.88
C GLU A 280 -22.60 5.92 -1.54
N ARG A 281 -21.83 4.81 -1.55
CA ARG A 281 -21.57 3.96 -0.39
C ARG A 281 -20.48 4.47 0.53
N ILE A 282 -19.84 5.60 0.23
CA ILE A 282 -18.74 6.13 1.05
C ILE A 282 -19.15 6.35 2.52
N ASP A 283 -20.42 6.68 2.77
CA ASP A 283 -20.99 6.81 4.12
C ASP A 283 -20.92 5.51 4.92
N GLU A 284 -21.22 4.39 4.28
CA GLU A 284 -21.19 3.08 4.91
C GLU A 284 -19.76 2.77 5.38
N TYR A 285 -18.78 3.06 4.52
CA TYR A 285 -17.37 2.86 4.84
C TYR A 285 -16.89 3.78 5.96
N LEU A 286 -17.23 5.07 5.91
CA LEU A 286 -16.84 6.04 6.93
C LEU A 286 -17.48 5.73 8.29
N THR A 287 -18.77 5.41 8.31
CA THR A 287 -19.49 5.06 9.54
C THR A 287 -18.92 3.79 10.15
N ARG A 288 -18.64 2.77 9.33
CA ARG A 288 -18.03 1.52 9.79
C ARG A 288 -16.64 1.76 10.35
N LEU A 289 -15.83 2.54 9.67
CA LEU A 289 -14.48 2.89 10.12
C LEU A 289 -14.50 3.64 11.44
N ASP A 290 -15.42 4.60 11.60
CA ASP A 290 -15.61 5.35 12.84
C ASP A 290 -16.02 4.43 14.01
N GLU A 291 -16.89 3.44 13.80
CA GLU A 291 -17.20 2.44 14.82
C GLU A 291 -16.01 1.54 15.14
N ASP A 292 -15.27 1.08 14.12
CA ASP A 292 -14.07 0.26 14.30
C ASP A 292 -13.01 1.02 15.13
N ILE A 293 -12.78 2.30 14.81
CA ILE A 293 -11.88 3.22 15.53
C ILE A 293 -12.33 3.41 16.97
N ARG A 294 -13.63 3.70 17.21
CA ARG A 294 -14.18 3.85 18.57
C ARG A 294 -14.04 2.56 19.37
N GLN A 295 -14.28 1.41 18.74
CA GLN A 295 -14.13 0.11 19.41
C GLN A 295 -12.67 -0.16 19.77
N ALA A 296 -11.74 0.08 18.85
CA ALA A 296 -10.31 -0.09 19.08
C ALA A 296 -9.83 0.83 20.22
N ASN A 297 -10.17 2.12 20.18
CA ASN A 297 -9.83 3.09 21.24
C ASN A 297 -10.39 2.66 22.61
N ARG A 298 -11.67 2.27 22.68
CA ARG A 298 -12.29 1.79 23.94
C ARG A 298 -11.56 0.57 24.49
N ARG A 299 -11.21 -0.40 23.64
CA ARG A 299 -10.49 -1.61 24.06
C ARG A 299 -9.07 -1.31 24.51
N ALA A 300 -8.35 -0.44 23.80
CA ALA A 300 -7.01 -0.03 24.18
C ALA A 300 -7.00 0.68 25.55
N LEU A 301 -7.95 1.59 25.77
CA LEU A 301 -8.12 2.25 27.07
C LEU A 301 -8.47 1.24 28.17
N ALA A 302 -9.39 0.31 27.92
CA ALA A 302 -9.74 -0.72 28.89
C ALA A 302 -8.55 -1.64 29.23
N PHE A 303 -7.73 -2.00 28.24
CA PHE A 303 -6.53 -2.79 28.46
C PHE A 303 -5.48 -2.04 29.28
N LEU A 304 -5.22 -0.77 28.94
CA LEU A 304 -4.33 0.10 29.71
C LEU A 304 -4.83 0.29 31.14
N ASP A 305 -6.11 0.61 31.32
CA ASP A 305 -6.74 0.79 32.64
C ASP A 305 -6.67 -0.51 33.45
N SER A 306 -6.96 -1.67 32.85
CA SER A 306 -6.81 -2.97 33.52
C SER A 306 -5.38 -3.23 33.97
N ARG A 307 -4.36 -2.91 33.17
CA ARG A 307 -2.95 -3.12 33.55
C ARG A 307 -2.42 -2.06 34.52
N LEU A 308 -2.98 -0.85 34.51
CA LEU A 308 -2.66 0.20 35.48
C LEU A 308 -3.33 -0.05 36.84
N ARG A 309 -4.53 -0.65 36.83
CA ARG A 309 -5.27 -1.05 38.04
C ARG A 309 -4.82 -2.40 38.59
N ALA A 310 -4.34 -3.31 37.76
CA ALA A 310 -3.72 -4.55 38.20
C ALA A 310 -2.49 -4.20 39.04
N PRO A 311 -2.49 -4.46 40.35
CA PRO A 311 -1.38 -4.10 41.21
C PRO A 311 -0.28 -5.16 41.04
N ASP A 312 0.29 -5.32 39.84
CA ASP A 312 1.35 -6.30 39.57
C ASP A 312 2.58 -6.09 40.48
N ARG A 313 2.72 -4.89 41.06
CA ARG A 313 3.72 -4.61 42.08
C ARG A 313 3.19 -4.57 43.51
N LEU A 314 1.90 -4.46 43.78
CA LEU A 314 1.43 -4.45 45.17
C LEU A 314 1.66 -5.83 45.79
N ASP A 315 1.35 -6.91 45.09
CA ASP A 315 1.59 -8.26 45.61
C ASP A 315 3.09 -8.56 45.81
N VAL A 316 3.94 -8.11 44.88
CA VAL A 316 5.40 -8.26 44.98
C VAL A 316 5.97 -7.40 46.11
N LEU A 317 5.50 -6.15 46.24
CA LEU A 317 5.89 -5.23 47.32
C LEU A 317 5.36 -5.71 48.67
N LEU A 318 4.15 -6.26 48.75
CA LEU A 318 3.56 -6.87 49.94
C LEU A 318 4.35 -8.12 50.33
N ARG A 319 4.66 -9.03 49.40
CA ARG A 319 5.51 -10.21 49.69
C ARG A 319 6.92 -9.81 50.15
N ARG A 320 7.49 -8.76 49.55
CA ARG A 320 8.81 -8.24 49.94
C ARG A 320 8.74 -7.57 51.32
N ALA A 321 7.67 -6.82 51.62
CA ALA A 321 7.43 -6.23 52.93
C ALA A 321 7.22 -7.32 53.99
N CYS A 322 6.39 -8.34 53.73
CA CYS A 322 6.19 -9.49 54.62
C CYS A 322 7.49 -10.25 54.87
N ARG A 323 8.31 -10.51 53.82
CA ARG A 323 9.64 -11.11 54.01
C ARG A 323 10.56 -10.21 54.83
N GLY A 324 10.57 -8.90 54.56
CA GLY A 324 11.36 -7.93 55.31
C GLY A 324 11.03 -7.95 56.79
N VAL A 325 9.73 -7.95 57.13
CA VAL A 325 9.22 -8.04 58.51
C VAL A 325 9.60 -9.37 59.16
N LEU A 326 9.47 -10.50 58.46
CA LEU A 326 9.83 -11.83 58.98
C LEU A 326 11.35 -12.01 59.19
N SER A 327 12.17 -11.25 58.47
CA SER A 327 13.63 -11.30 58.56
C SER A 327 14.25 -10.21 59.44
N ALA A 328 13.46 -9.28 59.95
CA ALA A 328 13.94 -8.19 60.78
C ALA A 328 14.15 -8.67 62.24
N PRO A 329 15.23 -8.25 62.92
CA PRO A 329 15.43 -8.55 64.33
C PRO A 329 14.41 -7.79 65.20
N GLU A 330 14.04 -8.37 66.36
CA GLU A 330 12.94 -7.88 67.22
C GLU A 330 13.07 -6.41 67.66
N ASP A 331 14.29 -5.90 67.75
CA ASP A 331 14.62 -4.52 68.09
C ASP A 331 14.29 -3.52 66.96
N ALA A 332 14.23 -3.99 65.71
CA ALA A 332 13.85 -3.21 64.53
C ALA A 332 12.34 -3.22 64.22
N LEU A 333 11.55 -4.07 64.90
CA LEU A 333 10.10 -4.24 64.68
C LEU A 333 9.22 -3.43 65.66
N ARG A 334 9.77 -2.39 66.29
CA ARG A 334 8.98 -1.52 67.17
C ARG A 334 8.06 -0.61 66.34
N LEU A 335 6.75 -0.72 66.63
CA LEU A 335 5.71 0.23 66.19
C LEU A 335 6.03 1.66 66.64
#